data_AF-A0A537PV21-F1
#
_entry.id   AF-A0A537PV21-F1
#
_cell.length_a   1.000
_cell.length_b   1.000
_cell.length_c   1.000
_cell.angle_alpha   90.00
_cell.angle_beta   90.00
_cell.angle_gamma   90.00
#
_symmetry.space_group_name_H-M   'P 1'
#
loop_
_entity.id
_entity.type
_entity.pdbx_description
1 polymer ?
#
loop_
_entity_poly.entity_id
_entity_poly.type
_entity_poly.pdbx_seq_one_letter_code
_entity_poly.pdbx_strand_id
1 'polypeptide(L)'
;MSTTLGRSSASRHEHSDLDRKEEKLAMGARSIVVPPGQGPVSPGRSFSLKLRGGETGGSIMMFEETIPAGTKSTFHLHHDSDEVAYVLSGEVTFKIGDEVTVGSPGTCAFMPR
;
A
#
# COMPACT_ATOMS: atom_id res chain seq x y z
N MET A 1 16.74 -66.10 -27.61
CA MET A 1 17.36 -65.15 -26.65
C MET A 1 16.48 -63.90 -26.70
N SER A 2 15.59 -63.62 -25.73
CA SER A 2 15.85 -62.87 -24.47
C SER A 2 16.84 -61.72 -24.71
N THR A 3 16.55 -60.44 -24.49
CA THR A 3 16.08 -59.82 -23.23
C THR A 3 15.50 -58.40 -23.48
N THR A 4 14.81 -57.89 -22.45
CA THR A 4 13.90 -56.73 -22.39
C THR A 4 14.54 -55.44 -21.81
N LEU A 5 13.77 -54.33 -21.84
CA LEU A 5 13.80 -53.07 -21.04
C LEU A 5 14.91 -52.03 -21.34
N GLY A 6 14.70 -50.71 -21.28
CA GLY A 6 13.53 -49.89 -20.95
C GLY A 6 13.92 -48.44 -20.57
N ARG A 7 12.92 -47.52 -20.57
CA ARG A 7 12.81 -46.20 -19.86
C ARG A 7 13.92 -45.14 -20.12
N SER A 8 13.73 -43.83 -19.97
CA SER A 8 12.76 -43.02 -19.22
C SER A 8 12.72 -41.60 -19.79
N SER A 9 11.54 -41.01 -19.84
CA SER A 9 11.32 -39.55 -19.90
C SER A 9 11.76 -38.87 -18.60
N ALA A 10 12.36 -37.68 -18.67
CA ALA A 10 12.30 -36.68 -17.59
C ALA A 10 12.77 -35.31 -18.09
N SER A 11 11.82 -34.42 -18.40
CA SER A 11 12.04 -32.97 -18.44
C SER A 11 10.70 -32.29 -18.27
N ARG A 12 10.25 -32.15 -17.03
CA ARG A 12 9.14 -31.30 -16.56
C ARG A 12 9.13 -31.44 -15.04
N HIS A 13 9.92 -30.66 -14.31
CA HIS A 13 9.68 -30.46 -12.87
C HIS A 13 10.35 -29.24 -12.22
N GLU A 14 11.06 -28.38 -12.95
CA GLU A 14 11.67 -27.20 -12.29
C GLU A 14 10.83 -25.91 -12.37
N HIS A 15 9.88 -25.79 -13.30
CA HIS A 15 9.00 -24.61 -13.36
C HIS A 15 7.87 -24.63 -12.31
N SER A 16 7.46 -25.80 -11.81
CA SER A 16 6.28 -25.94 -10.95
C SER A 16 6.49 -25.52 -9.50
N ASP A 17 7.75 -25.49 -9.01
CA ASP A 17 8.03 -25.15 -7.61
C ASP A 17 8.16 -23.64 -7.34
N LEU A 18 8.46 -22.86 -8.38
CA LEU A 18 8.43 -21.39 -8.33
C LEU A 18 6.97 -20.90 -8.35
N ASP A 19 6.16 -21.41 -9.28
CA ASP A 19 4.72 -21.13 -9.35
C ASP A 19 3.99 -21.50 -8.04
N ARG A 20 4.33 -22.67 -7.45
CA ARG A 20 3.77 -23.12 -6.18
C ARG A 20 4.25 -22.30 -4.98
N LYS A 21 5.43 -21.67 -5.06
CA LYS A 21 5.91 -20.72 -4.04
C LYS A 21 5.16 -19.39 -4.14
N GLU A 22 4.98 -18.86 -5.35
CA GLU A 22 4.19 -17.63 -5.57
C GLU A 22 2.72 -17.81 -5.17
N GLU A 23 2.09 -18.93 -5.53
CA GLU A 23 0.73 -19.27 -5.05
C GLU A 23 0.67 -19.38 -3.53
N LYS A 24 1.67 -19.99 -2.89
CA LYS A 24 1.69 -20.16 -1.42
C LYS A 24 1.97 -18.84 -0.68
N LEU A 25 2.68 -17.90 -1.30
CA LEU A 25 2.79 -16.50 -0.84
C LEU A 25 1.45 -15.77 -1.00
N ALA A 26 0.75 -15.96 -2.11
CA ALA A 26 -0.58 -15.39 -2.35
C ALA A 26 -1.64 -15.93 -1.38
N MET A 27 -1.57 -17.21 -0.99
CA MET A 27 -2.48 -17.84 -0.01
C MET A 27 -2.32 -17.33 1.44
N GLY A 28 -1.28 -16.54 1.74
CA GLY A 28 -1.11 -15.84 3.03
C GLY A 28 -1.55 -14.37 3.01
N ALA A 29 -1.75 -13.80 1.82
CA ALA A 29 -2.19 -12.41 1.66
C ALA A 29 -3.71 -12.33 1.77
N ARG A 30 -4.21 -11.75 2.86
CA ARG A 30 -5.65 -11.45 2.97
C ARG A 30 -5.97 -10.20 2.15
N SER A 31 -6.99 -10.29 1.29
CA SER A 31 -7.60 -9.13 0.66
C SER A 31 -8.32 -8.29 1.72
N ILE A 32 -8.14 -6.97 1.66
CA ILE A 32 -8.74 -6.02 2.62
C ILE A 32 -9.65 -5.06 1.85
N VAL A 33 -10.90 -4.94 2.32
CA VAL A 33 -11.87 -3.98 1.80
C VAL A 33 -12.41 -3.19 2.99
N VAL A 34 -12.23 -1.87 2.98
CA VAL A 34 -12.72 -0.97 4.03
C VAL A 34 -13.71 0.03 3.43
N PRO A 35 -15.01 -0.11 3.72
CA PRO A 35 -16.03 0.83 3.25
C PRO A 35 -15.83 2.27 3.76
N PRO A 36 -16.52 3.26 3.15
CA PRO A 36 -16.53 4.63 3.64
C PRO A 36 -16.95 4.73 5.11
N GLY A 37 -16.32 5.63 5.87
CA GLY A 37 -16.59 5.81 7.30
C GLY A 37 -16.17 4.67 8.23
N GLN A 38 -15.65 3.55 7.69
CA GLN A 38 -15.10 2.46 8.50
C GLN A 38 -13.58 2.60 8.67
N GLY A 39 -13.08 2.13 9.80
CA GLY A 39 -11.68 2.18 10.19
C GLY A 39 -11.50 2.74 11.61
N PRO A 40 -10.38 2.46 12.29
CA PRO A 40 -10.06 3.08 13.58
C PRO A 40 -9.99 4.60 13.46
N VAL A 41 -10.59 5.31 14.42
CA VAL A 41 -10.63 6.79 14.49
C VAL A 41 -9.73 7.32 15.59
N SER A 42 -8.99 8.41 15.33
CA SER A 42 -8.17 9.10 16.33
C SER A 42 -8.90 10.32 16.93
N PRO A 43 -8.67 10.70 18.20
CA PRO A 43 -9.29 11.90 18.79
C PRO A 43 -8.79 13.22 18.18
N GLY A 44 -9.69 14.18 17.93
CA GLY A 44 -9.34 15.56 17.51
C GLY A 44 -9.10 15.79 16.01
N ARG A 45 -8.87 14.72 15.24
CA ARG A 45 -8.80 14.69 13.76
C ARG A 45 -9.61 13.48 13.30
N SER A 46 -10.48 13.63 12.30
CA SER A 46 -11.18 12.45 11.76
C SER A 46 -10.22 11.69 10.86
N PHE A 47 -9.43 10.82 11.47
CA PHE A 47 -8.46 9.96 10.80
C PHE A 47 -9.01 8.55 10.72
N SER A 48 -9.21 8.00 9.53
CA SER A 48 -9.76 6.66 9.29
C SER A 48 -8.71 5.81 8.58
N LEU A 49 -8.09 4.89 9.32
CA LEU A 49 -7.08 4.00 8.76
C LEU A 49 -7.74 2.91 7.90
N LYS A 50 -7.43 2.88 6.61
CA LYS A 50 -7.98 1.93 5.62
C LYS A 50 -7.09 0.70 5.46
N LEU A 51 -5.77 0.88 5.43
CA LEU A 51 -4.79 -0.20 5.34
C LEU A 51 -3.66 0.09 6.32
N ARG A 52 -3.30 -0.88 7.17
CA ARG A 52 -2.09 -0.84 7.98
C ARG A 52 -0.92 -1.46 7.24
N GLY A 53 0.28 -0.90 7.39
CA GLY A 53 1.49 -1.48 6.80
C GLY A 53 1.70 -2.96 7.16
N GLY A 54 1.45 -3.35 8.43
CA GLY A 54 1.55 -4.76 8.84
C GLY A 54 0.58 -5.71 8.13
N GLU A 55 -0.62 -5.23 7.75
CA GLU A 55 -1.62 -6.04 7.03
C GLU A 55 -1.28 -6.19 5.54
N THR A 56 -0.48 -5.27 5.00
CA THR A 56 -0.03 -5.26 3.60
C THR A 56 1.40 -5.78 3.43
N GLY A 57 1.96 -6.41 4.46
CA GLY A 57 3.34 -6.91 4.44
C GLY A 57 4.39 -5.80 4.28
N GLY A 58 4.08 -4.58 4.72
CA GLY A 58 4.94 -3.40 4.60
C GLY A 58 4.85 -2.68 3.24
N SER A 59 3.96 -3.12 2.34
CA SER A 59 3.87 -2.56 0.99
C SER A 59 3.29 -1.15 0.97
N ILE A 60 2.10 -0.97 1.57
CA ILE A 60 1.39 0.31 1.60
C ILE A 60 0.67 0.53 2.93
N MET A 61 0.56 1.78 3.34
CA MET A 61 -0.40 2.25 4.34
C MET A 61 -1.35 3.24 3.66
N MET A 62 -2.63 3.20 4.03
CA MET A 62 -3.64 4.11 3.47
C MET A 62 -4.56 4.56 4.58
N PHE A 63 -4.82 5.87 4.65
CA PHE A 63 -5.79 6.44 5.55
C PHE A 63 -6.53 7.58 4.85
N GLU A 64 -7.73 7.85 5.34
CA GLU A 64 -8.50 9.03 4.96
C GLU A 64 -8.51 9.97 6.15
N GLU A 65 -8.28 11.25 5.91
CA GLU A 65 -8.23 12.24 6.97
C GLU A 65 -9.06 13.49 6.66
N THR A 66 -9.88 13.88 7.62
CA THR A 66 -10.55 15.19 7.66
C THR A 66 -10.02 15.99 8.83
N ILE A 67 -9.43 17.14 8.53
CA ILE A 67 -8.89 18.09 9.51
C ILE A 67 -9.70 19.40 9.52
N PRO A 68 -9.88 20.05 10.68
CA PRO A 68 -10.43 21.40 10.75
C PRO A 68 -9.56 22.40 9.97
N ALA A 69 -10.20 23.41 9.38
CA ALA A 69 -9.48 24.49 8.71
C ALA A 69 -8.49 25.19 9.66
N GLY A 70 -7.30 25.51 9.15
CA GLY A 70 -6.21 26.10 9.94
C GLY A 70 -5.38 25.10 10.75
N THR A 71 -5.74 23.81 10.77
CA THR A 71 -4.89 22.76 11.34
C THR A 71 -3.58 22.67 10.56
N LYS A 72 -2.46 22.58 11.28
CA LYS A 72 -1.12 22.43 10.70
C LYS A 72 -0.54 21.09 11.12
N SER A 73 -0.01 20.34 10.15
CA SER A 73 0.87 19.20 10.44
C SER A 73 2.25 19.72 10.90
N THR A 74 3.01 18.86 11.59
CA THR A 74 4.42 19.11 11.82
C THR A 74 5.17 19.09 10.51
N PHE A 75 6.18 19.95 10.35
CA PHE A 75 7.09 19.84 9.23
C PHE A 75 8.12 18.75 9.55
N HIS A 76 8.16 17.69 8.75
CA HIS A 76 8.97 16.49 9.02
C HIS A 76 9.36 15.76 7.72
N LEU A 77 10.26 14.79 7.84
CA LEU A 77 10.73 13.92 6.75
C LEU A 77 10.40 12.46 7.09
N HIS A 78 10.11 11.67 6.07
CA HIS A 78 10.01 10.21 6.17
C HIS A 78 11.33 9.61 5.71
N HIS A 79 11.93 8.71 6.50
CA HIS A 79 13.21 8.08 6.16
C HIS A 79 13.04 6.79 5.36
N ASP A 80 11.88 6.16 5.47
CA ASP A 80 11.62 4.80 5.00
C ASP A 80 10.33 4.68 4.18
N SER A 81 9.64 5.80 3.91
CA SER A 81 8.40 5.83 3.13
C SER A 81 8.32 7.03 2.20
N ASP A 82 7.80 6.80 1.00
CA ASP A 82 7.28 7.85 0.14
C ASP A 82 5.80 8.10 0.54
N GLU A 83 5.33 9.34 0.46
CA GLU A 83 3.94 9.71 0.80
C GLU A 83 3.20 10.26 -0.43
N VAL A 84 1.94 9.86 -0.59
CA VAL A 84 1.01 10.44 -1.57
C VAL A 84 -0.19 10.99 -0.82
N ALA A 85 -0.52 12.26 -1.06
CA ALA A 85 -1.74 12.89 -0.59
C ALA A 85 -2.64 13.23 -1.78
N TYR A 86 -3.92 12.87 -1.69
CA TYR A 86 -4.92 13.19 -2.69
C TYR A 86 -6.09 13.95 -2.05
N VAL A 87 -6.37 15.15 -2.55
CA VAL A 87 -7.41 16.01 -1.96
C VAL A 87 -8.79 15.56 -2.43
N LEU A 88 -9.61 15.07 -1.50
CA LEU A 88 -10.99 14.65 -1.78
C LEU A 88 -12.00 15.81 -1.71
N SER A 89 -11.81 16.73 -0.76
CA SER A 89 -12.71 17.88 -0.55
C SER A 89 -11.97 19.02 0.18
N GLY A 90 -12.49 20.25 0.06
CA GLY A 90 -11.88 21.43 0.68
C GLY A 90 -10.57 21.86 0.00
N GLU A 91 -9.71 22.53 0.77
CA GLU A 91 -8.40 22.99 0.30
C GLU A 91 -7.31 22.60 1.30
N VAL A 92 -6.16 22.16 0.79
CA VAL A 92 -4.97 21.80 1.58
C VAL A 92 -3.79 22.60 1.07
N THR A 93 -3.05 23.25 1.97
CA THR A 93 -1.76 23.86 1.63
C THR A 93 -0.64 22.85 1.85
N PHE A 94 0.04 22.47 0.78
CA PHE A 94 1.21 21.61 0.83
C PHE A 94 2.47 22.47 0.91
N LYS A 95 3.33 22.19 1.89
CA LYS A 95 4.71 22.71 1.94
C LYS A 95 5.67 21.54 1.76
N ILE A 96 6.35 21.49 0.62
CA ILE A 96 7.27 20.41 0.25
C ILE A 96 8.62 21.05 -0.08
N GLY A 97 9.62 20.80 0.79
CA GLY A 97 10.85 21.58 0.77
C GLY A 97 10.55 23.08 0.95
N ASP A 98 10.95 23.88 -0.03
CA ASP A 98 10.74 25.33 -0.06
C ASP A 98 9.48 25.75 -0.81
N GLU A 99 8.83 24.83 -1.53
CA GLU A 99 7.65 25.13 -2.33
C GLU A 99 6.36 25.07 -1.49
N VAL A 100 5.46 26.02 -1.74
CA VAL A 100 4.15 26.09 -1.11
C VAL A 100 3.08 26.15 -2.20
N THR A 101 2.17 25.17 -2.20
CA THR A 101 1.08 25.06 -3.17
C THR A 101 -0.24 24.80 -2.47
N VAL A 102 -1.30 25.52 -2.87
CA VAL A 102 -2.67 25.23 -2.43
C VAL A 102 -3.32 24.24 -3.38
N GLY A 103 -3.75 23.09 -2.86
CA GLY A 103 -4.43 22.04 -3.60
C GLY A 103 -5.92 22.01 -3.29
N SER A 104 -6.74 22.08 -4.33
CA SER A 104 -8.20 21.87 -4.31
C SER A 104 -8.55 20.40 -4.65
N PRO A 105 -9.83 19.98 -4.64
CA PRO A 105 -10.20 18.59 -4.90
C PRO A 105 -9.67 18.09 -6.25
N GLY A 106 -9.08 16.90 -6.24
CA GLY A 106 -8.39 16.32 -7.40
C GLY A 106 -6.88 16.61 -7.46
N THR A 107 -6.36 17.43 -6.53
CA THR A 107 -4.91 17.64 -6.41
C THR A 107 -4.24 16.37 -5.86
N CYS A 108 -3.16 15.94 -6.51
CA CYS A 108 -2.26 14.90 -6.05
C CYS A 108 -0.91 15.52 -5.68
N ALA A 109 -0.43 15.25 -4.48
CA ALA A 109 0.92 15.61 -4.04
C ALA A 109 1.71 14.34 -3.76
N PHE A 110 2.90 14.24 -4.33
CA PHE A 110 3.84 13.16 -4.07
C PHE A 110 5.06 13.72 -3.33
N MET A 111 5.39 13.10 -2.21
CA MET A 111 6.50 13.46 -1.34
C MET A 111 7.44 12.25 -1.28
N PRO A 112 8.50 12.22 -2.10
CA PRO A 112 9.49 11.15 -2.01
C PRO A 112 10.30 11.28 -0.71
N ARG A 113 10.81 10.14 -0.25
CA ARG A 113 11.81 10.06 0.82
C ARG A 113 13.08 10.86 0.52
#